data_AF-A0A9Q0XJI7-F1
#
_entry.id   AF-A0A9Q0XJI7-F1
#
_cell.length_a   1.000
_cell.length_b   1.000
_cell.length_c   1.000
_cell.angle_alpha   90.00
_cell.angle_beta   90.00
_cell.angle_gamma   90.00
#
_symmetry.space_group_name_H-M   'P 1'
#
loop_
_entity.id
_entity.type
_entity.pdbx_description
1 polymer ?
#
loop_
_entity_poly.entity_id
_entity_poly.type
_entity_poly.pdbx_seq_one_letter_code
_entity_poly.pdbx_strand_id
1 'polypeptide(L)'
;MTDDFFSNPASWWQSAQGVHREEIRLDFETEFYLTHVIVVFKSPRPAAMVLERSQDYGQTWRPYKYFSVNCTATFGLPDDGTEEGSLCTSRYSDVAPCTRGE
;
A
#
# COMPACT_ATOMS: atom_id res chain seq x y z
N MET A 1 -5.02 -13.02 -5.62
CA MET A 1 -4.68 -11.82 -4.81
C MET A 1 -4.62 -12.15 -3.32
N THR A 2 -5.46 -13.07 -2.82
CA THR A 2 -5.36 -13.63 -1.45
C THR A 2 -5.14 -15.15 -1.44
N ASP A 3 -4.78 -15.71 -2.59
CA ASP A 3 -4.44 -17.12 -2.72
C ASP A 3 -3.06 -17.42 -2.13
N ASP A 4 -2.81 -18.70 -1.86
CA ASP A 4 -1.56 -19.13 -1.23
C ASP A 4 -0.37 -18.87 -2.16
N PHE A 5 0.41 -17.87 -1.79
CA PHE A 5 1.63 -17.45 -2.48
C PHE A 5 2.65 -18.59 -2.61
N PHE A 6 2.74 -19.49 -1.64
CA PHE A 6 3.69 -20.62 -1.69
C PHE A 6 3.23 -21.71 -2.65
N SER A 7 1.92 -21.92 -2.76
CA SER A 7 1.34 -22.93 -3.64
C SER A 7 1.20 -22.45 -5.09
N ASN A 8 0.95 -21.15 -5.30
CA ASN A 8 0.74 -20.56 -6.62
C ASN A 8 1.54 -19.27 -6.80
N PRO A 9 2.88 -19.34 -6.93
CA PRO A 9 3.74 -18.16 -6.99
C PRO A 9 3.57 -17.31 -8.27
N ALA A 10 2.76 -17.79 -9.22
CA ALA A 10 2.57 -17.19 -10.53
C ALA A 10 1.23 -16.48 -10.71
N SER A 11 0.36 -16.44 -9.70
CA SER A 11 -0.90 -15.69 -9.77
C SER A 11 -0.67 -14.24 -9.32
N TRP A 12 -1.27 -13.30 -10.05
CA TRP A 12 -1.36 -11.91 -9.63
C TRP A 12 -2.67 -11.31 -10.11
N TRP A 13 -3.13 -10.27 -9.41
CA TRP A 13 -4.17 -9.40 -9.94
C TRP A 13 -3.52 -8.24 -10.71
N GLN A 14 -4.18 -7.78 -11.75
CA GLN A 14 -3.71 -6.69 -12.60
C GLN A 14 -4.87 -5.75 -12.92
N SER A 15 -4.64 -4.44 -12.74
CA SER A 15 -5.61 -3.41 -13.10
C SER A 15 -5.79 -3.27 -14.61
N ALA A 16 -6.81 -2.51 -15.01
CA ALA A 16 -7.00 -2.13 -16.41
C ALA A 16 -5.84 -1.23 -16.91
N GLN A 17 -5.60 -1.25 -18.22
CA GLN A 17 -4.53 -0.48 -18.83
C GLN A 17 -4.82 1.03 -18.75
N GLY A 18 -3.78 1.84 -18.49
CA GLY A 18 -3.88 3.30 -18.45
C GLY A 18 -4.52 3.88 -17.18
N VAL A 19 -4.78 3.06 -16.16
CA VAL A 19 -5.33 3.53 -14.89
C VAL A 19 -4.20 3.99 -13.97
N HIS A 20 -4.31 5.22 -13.45
CA HIS A 20 -3.35 5.83 -12.53
C HIS A 20 -3.80 5.81 -11.06
N ARG A 21 -5.11 5.62 -10.83
CA ARG A 21 -5.71 5.56 -9.50
C ARG A 21 -6.55 4.30 -9.41
N GLU A 22 -6.21 3.46 -8.45
CA GLU A 22 -6.81 2.17 -8.25
C GLU A 22 -6.95 1.93 -6.74
N GLU A 23 -7.95 1.14 -6.34
CA GLU A 23 -8.25 0.87 -4.94
C GLU A 23 -8.41 -0.63 -4.74
N ILE A 24 -7.68 -1.18 -3.77
CA ILE A 24 -7.85 -2.56 -3.32
C ILE A 24 -8.46 -2.48 -1.93
N ARG A 25 -9.65 -3.06 -1.77
CA ARG A 25 -10.39 -3.06 -0.52
C ARG A 25 -10.57 -4.49 -0.01
N LEU A 26 -10.31 -4.68 1.27
CA LEU A 26 -10.54 -5.93 1.99
C LEU A 26 -11.56 -5.66 3.09
N ASP A 27 -12.77 -6.18 2.91
CA ASP A 27 -13.83 -6.11 3.91
C ASP A 27 -13.78 -7.33 4.82
N PHE A 28 -13.78 -7.07 6.12
CA PHE A 28 -13.77 -8.10 7.15
C PHE A 28 -15.15 -8.20 7.79
N GLU A 29 -15.60 -9.42 8.11
CA GLU A 29 -16.91 -9.65 8.73
C GLU A 29 -16.99 -9.15 10.18
N THR A 30 -15.84 -8.98 10.84
CA THR A 30 -15.74 -8.55 12.23
C THR A 30 -14.48 -7.70 12.44
N GLU A 31 -14.29 -7.20 13.65
CA GLU A 31 -13.10 -6.46 14.05
C GLU A 31 -11.89 -7.40 14.24
N PHE A 32 -10.73 -6.96 13.75
CA PHE A 32 -9.48 -7.72 13.85
C PHE A 32 -8.31 -6.83 14.28
N TYR A 33 -7.34 -7.45 14.95
CA TYR A 33 -6.06 -6.81 15.25
C TYR A 33 -5.12 -6.93 14.05
N LEU A 34 -4.97 -5.83 13.31
CA LEU A 34 -4.01 -5.73 12.22
C LEU A 34 -2.62 -5.41 12.77
N THR A 35 -1.64 -6.28 12.49
CA THR A 35 -0.24 -6.05 12.88
C THR A 35 0.59 -5.53 11.71
N HIS A 36 0.54 -6.21 10.58
CA HIS A 36 1.32 -5.89 9.38
C HIS A 36 0.50 -6.15 8.12
N VAL A 37 0.80 -5.39 7.07
CA VAL A 37 0.29 -5.60 5.71
C VAL A 37 1.49 -5.74 4.79
N ILE A 38 1.50 -6.77 3.96
CA ILE A 38 2.56 -7.02 2.97
C ILE A 38 1.87 -7.10 1.61
N VAL A 39 2.37 -6.32 0.65
CA VAL A 39 1.90 -6.33 -0.74
C VAL A 39 3.10 -6.60 -1.62
N VAL A 40 3.02 -7.61 -2.48
CA VAL A 40 4.10 -7.93 -3.43
C VAL A 40 3.66 -7.55 -4.83
N PHE A 41 4.34 -6.57 -5.41
CA PHE A 41 3.99 -6.04 -6.72
C PHE A 41 4.63 -6.86 -7.84
N LYS A 42 3.82 -7.30 -8.81
CA LYS A 42 4.32 -7.89 -10.07
C LYS A 42 4.87 -6.82 -11.02
N SER A 43 4.31 -5.60 -10.93
CA SER A 43 4.78 -4.37 -11.58
C SER A 43 5.82 -3.65 -10.71
N PRO A 44 6.41 -2.53 -11.17
CA PRO A 44 7.06 -1.59 -10.28
C PRO A 44 6.07 -1.10 -9.20
N ARG A 45 6.62 -0.74 -8.04
CA ARG A 45 5.84 -0.15 -6.95
C ARG A 45 5.29 1.22 -7.36
N PRO A 46 4.11 1.60 -6.86
CA PRO A 46 3.52 2.88 -7.20
C PRO A 46 4.37 4.03 -6.64
N ALA A 47 4.45 5.13 -7.39
CA ALA A 47 5.17 6.33 -6.95
C ALA A 47 4.51 6.99 -5.72
N ALA A 48 3.22 6.75 -5.53
CA ALA A 48 2.45 7.16 -4.36
C ALA A 48 1.32 6.17 -4.07
N MET A 49 1.13 5.81 -2.81
CA MET A 49 -0.02 5.02 -2.34
C MET A 49 -0.35 5.38 -0.88
N VAL A 50 -1.60 5.12 -0.48
CA VAL A 50 -2.08 5.33 0.89
C VAL A 50 -2.69 4.03 1.38
N LEU A 51 -2.30 3.61 2.58
CA LEU A 51 -2.97 2.53 3.31
C LEU A 51 -3.93 3.17 4.30
N GLU A 52 -5.22 2.86 4.17
CA GLU A 52 -6.29 3.35 5.04
C GLU A 52 -6.94 2.19 5.78
N ARG A 53 -7.54 2.49 6.93
CA ARG A 53 -8.35 1.53 7.70
C ARG A 53 -9.67 2.14 8.13
N SER A 54 -10.67 1.28 8.23
CA SER A 54 -11.96 1.61 8.84
C SER A 54 -12.15 0.80 10.13
N GLN A 55 -12.82 1.41 11.11
CA GLN A 55 -13.20 0.76 12.38
C GLN A 55 -14.73 0.71 12.56
N ASP A 56 -15.49 1.05 11.53
CA ASP A 56 -16.94 1.19 11.55
C ASP A 56 -17.58 0.58 10.29
N TYR A 57 -16.98 -0.53 9.82
CA TYR A 57 -17.45 -1.32 8.68
C TYR A 57 -17.55 -0.52 7.37
N GLY A 58 -16.56 0.34 7.14
CA GLY A 58 -16.40 1.11 5.90
C GLY A 58 -17.13 2.45 5.86
N GLN A 59 -17.72 2.91 6.98
CA GLN A 59 -18.40 4.22 7.04
C GLN A 59 -17.39 5.38 7.07
N THR A 60 -16.32 5.25 7.85
CA THR A 60 -15.22 6.22 7.89
C THR A 60 -13.88 5.53 7.69
N TRP A 61 -12.98 6.26 7.06
CA TRP A 61 -11.63 5.81 6.74
C TRP A 61 -10.63 6.76 7.35
N ARG A 62 -9.57 6.19 7.93
CA ARG A 62 -8.46 6.93 8.50
C ARG A 62 -7.15 6.44 7.90
N PRO A 63 -6.25 7.34 7.51
CA PRO A 63 -4.92 6.96 7.05
C PRO A 63 -4.17 6.16 8.11
N TYR A 64 -3.59 5.04 7.70
CA TYR A 64 -2.70 4.23 8.51
C TYR A 64 -1.23 4.57 8.19
N LYS A 65 -0.88 4.66 6.90
CA LYS A 65 0.46 5.05 6.43
C LYS A 65 0.38 5.58 4.99
N TYR A 66 1.22 6.54 4.67
CA TYR A 66 1.45 7.07 3.32
C TYR A 66 2.78 6.56 2.79
N PHE A 67 2.83 6.28 1.50
CA PHE A 67 4.04 5.87 0.80
C PHE A 67 4.23 6.75 -0.41
N SER A 68 5.38 7.41 -0.53
CA SER A 68 5.68 8.24 -1.70
C SER A 68 7.17 8.40 -1.91
N VAL A 69 7.60 8.47 -3.18
CA VAL A 69 8.97 8.86 -3.55
C VAL A 69 9.36 10.22 -2.95
N ASN A 70 8.39 11.13 -2.79
CA ASN A 70 8.57 12.42 -2.15
C ASN A 70 7.35 12.77 -1.30
N CYS A 71 7.42 12.44 -0.01
CA CYS A 71 6.36 12.66 0.98
C CYS A 71 5.92 14.13 1.06
N THR A 72 6.87 15.06 1.10
CA THR A 72 6.58 16.49 1.22
C THR A 72 5.87 17.02 -0.02
N ALA A 73 6.32 16.63 -1.21
CA ALA A 73 5.72 17.10 -2.47
C ALA A 73 4.34 16.48 -2.73
N THR A 74 4.14 15.22 -2.37
CA THR A 74 2.92 14.47 -2.70
C THR A 74 1.82 14.65 -1.67
N PHE A 75 2.17 14.59 -0.38
CA PHE A 75 1.21 14.57 0.73
C PHE A 75 1.40 15.73 1.70
N GLY A 76 2.42 16.57 1.53
CA GLY A 76 2.73 17.65 2.48
C GLY A 76 3.20 17.13 3.85
N LEU A 77 3.66 15.88 3.91
CA LEU A 77 4.10 15.22 5.13
C LEU A 77 5.63 15.06 5.14
N PRO A 78 6.28 15.14 6.31
CA PRO A 78 7.70 14.81 6.43
C PRO A 78 7.92 13.32 6.14
N ASP A 79 9.09 12.95 5.65
CA ASP A 79 9.44 11.54 5.48
C ASP A 79 9.87 10.94 6.83
N ASP A 80 9.49 9.70 7.11
CA ASP A 80 9.86 9.01 8.35
C ASP A 80 11.35 8.67 8.48
N GLY A 81 12.11 8.73 7.39
CA GLY A 81 13.57 8.72 7.41
C GLY A 81 14.17 10.03 7.94
N THR A 82 13.44 11.13 7.87
CA THR A 82 13.84 12.46 8.40
C THR A 82 13.21 12.78 9.75
N GLU A 83 11.94 12.42 9.95
CA GLU A 83 11.19 12.69 11.16
C GLU A 83 10.59 11.38 11.70
N GLU A 84 11.20 10.86 12.77
CA GLU A 84 10.76 9.61 13.37
C GLU A 84 9.29 9.71 13.82
N GLY A 85 8.48 8.73 13.41
CA GLY A 85 7.05 8.71 13.71
C GLY A 85 6.16 9.38 12.67
N SER A 86 6.71 9.94 11.58
CA SER A 86 5.89 10.46 10.49
C SER A 86 4.99 9.38 9.87
N LEU A 87 3.79 9.80 9.44
CA LEU A 87 2.82 8.96 8.73
C LEU A 87 3.27 8.61 7.30
N CYS A 88 4.25 9.31 6.72
CA CYS A 88 4.73 9.06 5.36
C CYS A 88 6.12 8.43 5.32
N THR A 89 6.38 7.56 4.34
CA THR A 89 7.70 6.96 4.10
C THR A 89 8.00 6.81 2.61
N SER A 90 9.24 7.04 2.21
CA SER A 90 9.73 6.77 0.85
C SER A 90 10.38 5.39 0.67
N ARG A 91 10.56 4.64 1.76
CA ARG A 91 11.31 3.36 1.77
C ARG A 91 10.78 2.30 0.82
N TYR A 92 9.48 2.31 0.52
CA TYR A 92 8.81 1.33 -0.33
C TYR A 92 8.26 1.94 -1.62
N SER A 93 8.81 3.07 -2.05
CA SER A 93 8.33 3.79 -3.24
C SER A 93 9.35 3.84 -4.38
N ASP A 94 10.52 3.24 -4.21
CA ASP A 94 11.48 3.08 -5.31
C ASP A 94 10.90 2.15 -6.40
N VAL A 95 11.04 2.57 -7.65
CA VAL A 95 10.66 1.83 -8.86
C VAL A 95 11.43 0.50 -8.95
N ALA A 96 12.67 0.46 -8.47
CA ALA A 96 13.46 -0.76 -8.42
C ALA A 96 13.22 -1.52 -7.10
N PRO A 97 13.02 -2.85 -7.13
CA PRO A 97 12.97 -3.71 -8.31
C PRO A 97 11.65 -3.58 -9.08
N CYS A 98 11.71 -3.62 -10.42
CA CYS A 98 10.53 -3.48 -11.28
C CYS A 98 9.54 -4.66 -11.23
N THR A 99 9.85 -5.70 -10.47
CA THR A 99 9.00 -6.88 -10.23
C THR A 99 9.39 -7.47 -8.88
N ARG A 100 8.40 -8.03 -8.16
CA ARG A 100 8.55 -8.59 -6.81
C ARG A 100 9.07 -7.58 -5.79
N GLY A 101 8.69 -6.30 -5.94
CA GLY A 101 8.90 -5.30 -4.92
C GLY A 101 7.87 -5.46 -3.81
N GLU A 102 8.32 -5.41 -2.56
CA GLU A 102 7.49 -5.30 -1.36
C GLU A 102 7.22 -3.84 -1.00
#